data_AF-A0A5S3YLX2-F1
#
_entry.id   AF-A0A5S3YLX2-F1
#
_cell.length_a   1.000
_cell.length_b   1.000
_cell.length_c   1.000
_cell.angle_alpha   90.00
_cell.angle_beta   90.00
_cell.angle_gamma   90.00
#
_symmetry.space_group_name_H-M   'P 1'
#
loop_
_entity.id
_entity.type
_entity.pdbx_description
1 polymer ?
#
loop_
_entity_poly.entity_id
_entity_poly.type
_entity_poly.pdbx_seq_one_letter_code
_entity_poly.pdbx_strand_id
1 'polypeptide(L)'
;NQAYSNDTTAMAQLKNTKRLSELEPSQYDAVFVVGGKGPMFDLHDSKPLQAIIRDIYVNNGVIGAVCHGPAALVDVKLENGEY
;
A
#
# COMPACT_ATOMS: atom_id res chain seq x y z
N ASN A 1 15.95 10.56 -10.41
CA ASN A 1 16.96 10.31 -9.36
C ASN A 1 17.92 9.28 -9.93
N GLN A 2 19.14 9.68 -10.30
CA GLN A 2 20.09 8.81 -11.01
C GLN A 2 20.61 7.65 -10.14
N ALA A 3 20.70 7.86 -8.82
CA ALA A 3 21.10 6.81 -7.88
C ALA A 3 20.06 5.67 -7.85
N TYR A 4 18.76 5.99 -7.80
CA TYR A 4 17.70 4.98 -7.84
C TYR A 4 17.65 4.22 -9.17
N SER A 5 17.73 4.94 -10.29
CA SER A 5 17.67 4.31 -11.62
C SER A 5 18.86 3.38 -11.92
N ASN A 6 19.99 3.58 -11.24
CA ASN A 6 21.18 2.74 -11.39
C ASN A 6 21.24 1.58 -10.38
N ASP A 7 20.35 1.54 -9.39
CA ASP A 7 20.25 0.42 -8.44
C ASP A 7 19.55 -0.77 -9.13
N THR A 8 20.35 -1.76 -9.54
CA THR A 8 19.86 -2.92 -10.28
C THR A 8 18.93 -3.80 -9.45
N THR A 9 19.10 -3.87 -8.13
CA THR A 9 18.22 -4.63 -7.23
C THR A 9 16.86 -3.94 -7.11
N ALA A 10 16.84 -2.63 -6.85
CA ALA A 10 15.60 -1.87 -6.76
C ALA A 10 14.83 -1.88 -8.09
N MET A 11 15.53 -1.73 -9.22
CA MET A 11 14.91 -1.79 -10.54
C MET A 11 14.37 -3.18 -10.89
N ALA A 12 15.04 -4.26 -10.45
CA ALA A 12 14.53 -5.62 -10.62
C ALA A 12 13.26 -5.87 -9.81
N GLN A 13 13.18 -5.36 -8.57
CA GLN A 13 11.97 -5.42 -7.75
C GLN A 13 10.82 -4.61 -8.34
N LEU A 14 11.11 -3.39 -8.83
CA LEU A 14 10.12 -2.54 -9.50
C LEU A 14 9.57 -3.20 -10.78
N LYS A 15 10.40 -3.93 -11.52
CA LYS A 15 9.96 -4.65 -12.73
C LYS A 15 9.10 -5.87 -12.41
N ASN A 16 9.29 -6.48 -11.24
CA ASN A 16 8.65 -7.73 -10.84
C ASN A 16 7.89 -7.56 -9.52
N THR A 17 7.03 -6.53 -9.45
CA THR A 17 6.23 -6.28 -8.24
C THR A 17 5.30 -7.46 -7.97
N LYS A 18 5.20 -7.84 -6.69
CA LYS A 18 4.21 -8.82 -6.24
C LYS A 18 2.80 -8.28 -6.40
N ARG A 19 1.83 -9.17 -6.63
CA ARG A 19 0.42 -8.78 -6.57
C ARG A 19 0.04 -8.61 -5.10
N LEU A 20 -0.81 -7.63 -4.81
CA LEU A 20 -1.30 -7.40 -3.45
C LEU A 20 -2.01 -8.63 -2.88
N SER A 21 -2.72 -9.39 -3.71
CA SER A 21 -3.40 -10.62 -3.31
C SER A 21 -2.46 -11.78 -2.94
N GLU A 22 -1.16 -11.65 -3.20
CA GLU A 22 -0.14 -12.66 -2.86
C GLU A 22 0.65 -12.28 -1.60
N LEU A 23 0.29 -11.18 -0.94
CA LEU A 23 0.96 -10.70 0.26
C LEU A 23 0.25 -11.20 1.52
N GLU A 24 1.04 -11.65 2.49
CA GLU A 24 0.57 -11.99 3.83
C GLU A 24 0.77 -10.78 4.75
N PRO A 25 -0.29 -10.07 5.19
CA PRO A 25 -0.15 -8.83 5.97
C PRO A 25 0.67 -8.98 7.26
N SER A 26 0.62 -10.17 7.88
CA SER A 26 1.37 -10.51 9.10
C SER A 26 2.89 -10.49 8.92
N GLN A 27 3.41 -10.43 7.69
CA GLN A 27 4.83 -10.31 7.40
C GLN A 27 5.33 -8.85 7.39
N TYR A 28 4.45 -7.87 7.64
CA TYR A 28 4.75 -6.46 7.51
C TYR A 28 4.37 -5.67 8.77
N ASP A 29 5.28 -4.83 9.25
CA ASP A 29 5.02 -3.93 10.38
C ASP A 29 4.30 -2.64 9.95
N ALA A 30 4.32 -2.32 8.66
CA ALA A 30 3.82 -1.06 8.13
C ALA A 30 3.41 -1.14 6.65
N VAL A 31 2.52 -0.23 6.25
CA VAL A 31 2.19 0.07 4.85
C VAL A 31 2.54 1.52 4.55
N PHE A 32 3.23 1.74 3.43
CA PHE A 32 3.52 3.07 2.92
C PHE A 32 2.99 3.24 1.48
N VAL A 33 1.98 4.09 1.30
CA VAL A 33 1.39 4.37 0.00
C VAL A 33 1.96 5.67 -0.58
N VAL A 34 2.79 5.51 -1.62
CA VAL A 34 3.33 6.64 -2.37
C VAL A 34 2.25 7.20 -3.31
N GLY A 35 2.18 8.52 -3.44
CA GLY A 35 1.23 9.19 -4.32
C GLY A 35 1.63 9.20 -5.80
N GLY A 36 1.14 10.23 -6.51
CA GLY A 36 0.92 10.19 -7.95
C GLY A 36 -0.58 10.16 -8.21
N LYS A 37 -1.04 10.46 -9.43
CA LYS A 37 -2.50 10.53 -9.68
C LYS A 37 -3.17 9.14 -9.69
N GLY A 38 -2.42 8.09 -10.01
CA GLY A 38 -2.89 6.69 -10.10
C GLY A 38 -3.75 6.24 -8.93
N PRO A 39 -3.28 6.35 -7.66
CA PRO A 39 -4.03 5.96 -6.47
C PRO A 39 -5.48 6.46 -6.37
N MET A 40 -5.80 7.59 -6.99
CA MET A 40 -7.18 8.10 -7.04
C MET A 40 -8.12 7.28 -7.92
N PHE A 41 -7.58 6.42 -8.79
CA PHE A 41 -8.32 5.67 -9.80
C PHE A 41 -8.30 4.16 -9.57
N ASP A 42 -7.24 3.61 -8.98
CA ASP A 42 -7.03 2.16 -8.89
C ASP A 42 -6.81 1.62 -7.47
N LEU A 43 -6.37 2.46 -6.52
CA LEU A 43 -6.07 2.00 -5.17
C LEU A 43 -7.23 2.20 -4.19
N HIS A 44 -8.10 3.19 -4.42
CA HIS A 44 -9.17 3.51 -3.46
C HIS A 44 -10.14 2.33 -3.25
N ASP A 45 -10.53 1.61 -4.30
CA ASP A 45 -11.48 0.50 -4.25
C ASP A 45 -10.83 -0.91 -4.25
N SER A 46 -9.49 -0.97 -4.23
CA SER A 46 -8.73 -2.21 -4.25
C SER A 46 -8.95 -3.04 -2.98
N LYS A 47 -9.78 -4.10 -3.08
CA LYS A 47 -10.11 -4.97 -1.94
C LYS A 47 -8.90 -5.65 -1.29
N PRO A 48 -7.90 -6.16 -2.04
CA PRO A 48 -6.69 -6.70 -1.43
C PRO A 48 -5.92 -5.64 -0.64
N LEU A 49 -5.85 -4.39 -1.15
CA LEU A 49 -5.16 -3.31 -0.45
C LEU A 49 -5.89 -2.91 0.84
N GLN A 50 -7.22 -2.80 0.78
CA GLN A 50 -8.05 -2.49 1.93
C GLN A 50 -7.87 -3.53 3.05
N ALA A 51 -7.83 -4.81 2.69
CA ALA A 51 -7.57 -5.89 3.65
C ALA A 51 -6.18 -5.75 4.29
N ILE A 52 -5.13 -5.54 3.50
CA ILE A 52 -3.76 -5.36 4.02
C ILE A 52 -3.67 -4.17 4.98
N ILE A 53 -4.23 -3.01 4.62
CA ILE A 53 -4.19 -1.80 5.44
C ILE A 53 -4.93 -2.01 6.76
N ARG A 54 -6.14 -2.57 6.69
CA ARG A 54 -6.94 -2.89 7.88
C ARG A 54 -6.20 -3.84 8.79
N ASP A 55 -5.67 -4.94 8.26
CA ASP A 55 -5.02 -5.99 9.04
C ASP A 55 -3.75 -5.45 9.72
N ILE A 56 -2.97 -4.60 9.05
CA ILE A 56 -1.80 -3.95 9.66
C ILE A 56 -2.23 -2.94 10.73
N TYR A 57 -3.26 -2.14 10.47
CA TYR A 57 -3.78 -1.17 11.44
C TYR A 57 -4.28 -1.82 12.74
N VAL A 58 -5.10 -2.88 12.64
CA VAL A 58 -5.65 -3.57 13.84
C VAL A 58 -4.58 -4.31 14.64
N ASN A 59 -3.45 -4.65 14.00
CA ASN A 59 -2.28 -5.23 14.67
C ASN A 59 -1.30 -4.16 15.21
N ASN A 60 -1.72 -2.90 15.32
CA ASN A 60 -0.92 -1.76 15.78
C ASN A 60 0.27 -1.41 14.87
N GLY A 61 0.22 -1.79 13.60
CA GLY A 61 1.19 -1.41 12.59
C GLY A 61 1.02 0.03 12.11
N VAL A 62 2.01 0.52 11.35
CA VAL A 62 2.04 1.92 10.91
C VAL A 62 1.47 2.07 9.50
N ILE A 63 0.54 3.02 9.32
CA ILE A 63 0.02 3.41 8.01
C ILE A 63 0.56 4.78 7.65
N GLY A 64 1.29 4.88 6.54
CA GLY A 64 1.79 6.14 5.99
C GLY A 64 1.34 6.33 4.55
N ALA A 65 0.97 7.56 4.19
CA ALA A 65 0.59 7.88 2.83
C ALA A 65 0.98 9.33 2.50
N VAL A 66 1.36 9.58 1.24
CA VAL A 66 1.87 10.90 0.82
C VAL A 66 1.29 11.35 -0.52
N CYS A 67 1.13 12.67 -0.70
CA CYS A 67 0.55 13.29 -1.90
C CYS A 67 -0.90 12.83 -2.12
N HIS A 68 -1.20 12.08 -3.19
CA HIS A 68 -2.52 11.48 -3.42
C HIS A 68 -2.59 10.01 -2.96
N GLY A 69 -1.52 9.47 -2.36
CA GLY A 69 -1.52 8.16 -1.71
C GLY A 69 -2.64 7.98 -0.68
N PRO A 70 -3.06 9.00 0.09
CA PRO A 70 -4.21 8.89 1.00
C PRO A 70 -5.53 8.50 0.32
N ALA A 71 -5.66 8.61 -1.00
CA ALA A 71 -6.82 8.08 -1.73
C ALA A 71 -6.99 6.57 -1.53
N ALA A 72 -5.92 5.82 -1.26
CA ALA A 72 -6.00 4.39 -0.95
C ALA A 72 -6.67 4.07 0.40
N LEU A 73 -6.86 5.08 1.27
CA LEU A 73 -7.40 4.90 2.61
C LEU A 73 -8.91 5.14 2.69
N VAL A 74 -9.50 5.84 1.72
CA VAL A 74 -10.84 6.43 1.85
C VAL A 74 -11.97 5.40 2.00
N ASP A 75 -11.78 4.20 1.45
CA ASP A 75 -12.76 3.11 1.50
C ASP A 75 -12.29 1.93 2.38
N VAL A 76 -11.23 2.11 3.17
CA VAL A 76 -10.78 1.10 4.15
C VAL A 76 -11.79 1.10 5.29
N LYS A 77 -12.46 -0.04 5.52
CA LYS A 77 -13.47 -0.19 6.55
C LYS A 77 -13.08 -1.27 7.55
N LEU A 78 -13.09 -0.93 8.82
CA LEU A 78 -12.85 -1.84 9.93
C LEU A 78 -14.07 -2.73 10.19
N GLU A 79 -13.86 -3.85 10.89
CA GLU A 79 -14.94 -4.80 11.22
C GLU A 79 -16.03 -4.18 12.11
N ASN A 80 -15.68 -3.17 12.92
CA ASN A 80 -16.65 -2.41 13.73
C ASN A 80 -17.46 -1.38 12.90
N GLY A 81 -17.17 -1.25 11.62
CA GLY A 81 -17.85 -0.35 10.70
C GLY A 81 -17.26 1.06 10.59
N GLU A 82 -16.21 1.38 11.35
CA GLU A 82 -15.45 2.63 11.25
C GLU A 82 -14.53 2.62 10.01
N TYR A 83 -14.13 3.81 9.59
CA TYR A 83 -13.19 4.06 8.49
C TYR A 83 -11.93 4.74 9.02
#